data_AF-A0A8E2EFW0-F1
#
_entry.id   AF-A0A8E2EFW0-F1
#
_cell.length_a   1.000
_cell.length_b   1.000
_cell.length_c   1.000
_cell.angle_alpha   90.00
_cell.angle_beta   90.00
_cell.angle_gamma   90.00
#
_symmetry.space_group_name_H-M   'P 1'
#
loop_
_entity.id
_entity.type
_entity.pdbx_description
1 polymer ?
#
loop_
_entity_poly.entity_id
_entity_poly.type
_entity_poly.pdbx_seq_one_letter_code
_entity_poly.pdbx_strand_id
1 'polypeptide(L)'
;MAREHLSNDEFFTNLSGLLEANRKKGHGSVFLTQKRLNFSLDFSTPVLTKVADDPLWDTHPENPLPLIVRASNSKSTKRDGSDRKAEAKVKFSTVVQPDAIDRFFARYAEVCKAGMSAMKKRDRTKKKKDKRKKVKAGV
;
A
#
# COMPACT_ATOMS: atom_id res chain seq x y z
N MET A 1 -12.67 -17.06 2.57
CA MET A 1 -13.56 -15.98 2.07
C MET A 1 -12.90 -15.32 0.87
N ALA A 2 -13.13 -15.88 -0.33
CA ALA A 2 -12.76 -15.25 -1.58
C ALA A 2 -13.67 -14.02 -1.75
N ARG A 3 -13.11 -12.82 -1.54
CA ARG A 3 -13.78 -11.59 -1.94
C ARG A 3 -13.35 -11.32 -3.37
N GLU A 4 -14.33 -11.04 -4.22
CA GLU A 4 -14.13 -10.56 -5.57
C GLU A 4 -13.20 -9.34 -5.56
N HIS A 5 -12.32 -9.27 -6.56
CA HIS A 5 -11.37 -8.17 -6.69
C HIS A 5 -12.13 -6.92 -7.17
N LEU A 6 -11.94 -5.81 -6.47
CA LEU A 6 -12.51 -4.54 -6.86
C LEU A 6 -11.80 -4.00 -8.10
N SER A 7 -12.45 -3.10 -8.82
CA SER A 7 -11.78 -2.29 -9.83
C SER A 7 -10.72 -1.37 -9.19
N ASN A 8 -9.77 -0.89 -10.00
CA ASN A 8 -8.72 0.02 -9.50
C ASN A 8 -9.30 1.32 -8.92
N ASP A 9 -10.35 1.87 -9.53
CA ASP A 9 -10.95 3.13 -9.09
C ASP A 9 -11.75 2.95 -7.78
N GLU A 10 -12.50 1.87 -7.65
CA GLU A 10 -13.18 1.50 -6.40
C GLU A 10 -12.18 1.20 -5.28
N PHE A 11 -11.06 0.55 -5.61
CA PHE A 11 -9.98 0.31 -4.66
C PHE A 11 -9.43 1.61 -4.09
N PHE A 12 -9.16 2.63 -4.92
CA PHE A 12 -8.67 3.92 -4.45
C PHE A 12 -9.72 4.69 -3.64
N THR A 13 -10.98 4.62 -4.03
CA THR A 13 -12.09 5.23 -3.29
C THR A 13 -12.18 4.63 -1.88
N ASN A 14 -12.18 3.31 -1.77
CA ASN A 14 -12.19 2.61 -0.49
C ASN A 14 -10.91 2.83 0.32
N LEU A 15 -9.75 2.91 -0.33
CA LEU A 15 -8.48 3.19 0.33
C LEU A 15 -8.45 4.60 0.93
N SER A 16 -8.94 5.60 0.21
CA SER A 16 -9.03 6.99 0.70
C SER A 16 -9.92 7.07 1.94
N GLY A 17 -11.11 6.48 1.90
CA GLY A 17 -12.03 6.43 3.05
C GLY A 17 -11.44 5.69 4.24
N LEU A 18 -10.69 4.59 4.01
CA LEU A 18 -10.04 3.83 5.07
C LEU A 18 -8.90 4.63 5.74
N LEU A 19 -8.09 5.35 4.95
CA LEU A 19 -7.03 6.23 5.46
C LEU A 19 -7.63 7.42 6.23
N GLU A 20 -8.71 8.03 5.74
CA GLU A 20 -9.39 9.11 6.46
C GLU A 20 -10.01 8.64 7.77
N ALA A 21 -10.64 7.47 7.77
CA ALA A 21 -11.23 6.88 8.98
C ALA A 21 -10.13 6.60 10.02
N ASN A 22 -8.98 6.09 9.59
CA ASN A 22 -7.83 5.89 10.47
C ASN A 22 -7.27 7.23 11.00
N ARG A 23 -7.16 8.25 10.12
CA ARG A 23 -6.70 9.60 10.49
C ARG A 23 -7.60 10.26 11.53
N LYS A 24 -8.93 10.21 11.34
CA LYS A 24 -9.91 10.80 12.27
C LYS A 24 -9.88 10.14 13.65
N LYS A 25 -9.57 8.85 13.72
CA LYS A 25 -9.44 8.10 14.98
C LYS A 25 -8.13 8.40 15.71
N GLY A 26 -7.07 8.70 14.97
CA GLY A 26 -5.72 8.91 15.52
C GLY A 26 -5.06 7.63 16.06
N HIS A 27 -5.66 6.46 15.87
CA HIS A 27 -5.12 5.16 16.26
C HIS A 27 -5.59 4.04 15.33
N GLY A 28 -4.85 2.92 15.34
CA GLY A 28 -5.04 1.78 14.45
C GLY A 28 -4.07 1.79 13.27
N SER A 29 -3.97 0.66 12.56
CA SER A 29 -3.04 0.51 11.45
C SER A 29 -3.75 0.05 10.19
N VAL A 30 -3.31 0.61 9.07
CA VAL A 30 -3.71 0.20 7.72
C VAL A 30 -2.58 -0.65 7.15
N PHE A 31 -2.90 -1.89 6.79
CA PHE A 31 -1.98 -2.84 6.19
C PHE A 31 -2.23 -2.89 4.69
N LEU A 32 -1.20 -2.54 3.92
CA LEU A 32 -1.14 -2.73 2.48
C LEU A 32 -0.14 -3.83 2.17
N THR A 33 -0.57 -4.81 1.39
CA THR A 33 0.27 -5.92 0.94
C THR A 33 0.23 -6.00 -0.58
N GLN A 34 1.40 -6.15 -1.17
CA GLN A 34 1.60 -6.25 -2.61
C GLN A 34 2.29 -7.58 -2.86
N LYS A 35 1.70 -8.42 -3.70
CA LYS A 35 2.28 -9.71 -4.08
C LYS A 35 2.14 -9.89 -5.58
N ARG A 36 3.14 -10.52 -6.19
CA ARG A 36 3.03 -10.99 -7.58
C ARG A 36 1.99 -12.12 -7.61
N LEU A 37 1.03 -12.01 -8.53
CA LEU A 37 -0.02 -13.02 -8.66
C LEU A 37 0.51 -14.15 -9.54
N ASN A 38 1.14 -15.13 -8.91
CA ASN A 38 1.76 -16.27 -9.61
C ASN A 38 0.81 -17.47 -9.75
N PHE A 39 -0.35 -17.41 -9.10
CA PHE A 39 -1.33 -18.49 -9.04
C PHE A 39 -2.72 -17.88 -9.13
N SER A 40 -3.41 -18.02 -10.27
CA SER A 40 -4.87 -18.02 -10.34
C SER A 40 -5.39 -18.61 -11.64
N LEU A 41 -6.55 -19.25 -11.48
CA LEU A 41 -7.14 -20.34 -12.26
C LEU A 41 -7.86 -19.89 -13.54
N ASP A 42 -8.13 -18.58 -13.72
CA ASP A 42 -9.15 -18.11 -14.68
C ASP A 42 -8.72 -16.91 -15.56
N PHE A 43 -7.47 -16.47 -15.46
CA PHE A 43 -6.90 -15.54 -16.43
C PHE A 43 -5.76 -16.25 -17.13
N SER A 44 -5.68 -16.12 -18.45
CA SER A 44 -4.67 -16.71 -19.33
C SER A 44 -3.26 -16.26 -18.93
N THR A 45 -2.75 -16.78 -17.82
CA THR A 45 -1.35 -16.71 -17.45
C THR A 45 -0.68 -17.93 -18.08
N PRO A 46 0.46 -17.77 -18.78
CA PRO A 46 1.22 -18.93 -19.23
C PRO A 46 1.56 -19.78 -18.00
N VAL A 47 1.28 -21.08 -18.11
CA VAL A 47 1.61 -22.05 -17.06
C VAL A 47 3.12 -21.97 -16.86
N LEU A 48 3.56 -21.45 -15.72
CA LEU A 48 4.98 -21.31 -15.41
C LEU A 48 5.55 -22.72 -15.19
N THR A 49 6.15 -23.29 -16.25
CA THR A 49 6.78 -24.61 -16.20
C THR A 49 8.00 -24.54 -15.30
N LYS A 50 8.04 -25.39 -14.27
CA LYS A 50 9.21 -25.56 -13.42
C LYS A 50 10.37 -26.01 -14.30
N VAL A 51 11.38 -25.15 -14.47
CA VAL A 51 12.61 -25.50 -15.19
C VAL A 51 13.55 -26.17 -14.18
N ALA A 52 13.90 -27.43 -14.41
CA ALA A 52 14.68 -28.22 -13.46
C ALA A 52 16.11 -27.67 -13.25
N ASP A 53 16.65 -26.96 -14.24
CA ASP A 53 18.05 -26.50 -14.26
C ASP A 53 18.26 -25.08 -13.70
N ASP A 54 17.19 -24.34 -13.39
CA ASP A 54 17.29 -22.99 -12.83
C ASP A 54 16.65 -22.93 -11.43
N PRO A 55 17.43 -22.82 -10.34
CA PRO A 55 16.89 -22.71 -8.98
C PRO A 55 16.10 -21.41 -8.74
N LEU A 56 16.24 -20.40 -9.61
CA LEU A 56 15.53 -19.12 -9.58
C LEU A 56 14.55 -18.94 -10.75
N TRP A 57 14.09 -20.04 -11.36
CA TRP A 57 13.15 -20.04 -12.49
C TRP A 57 11.90 -19.16 -12.26
N ASP A 58 11.47 -18.98 -11.01
CA ASP A 58 10.32 -18.14 -10.68
C ASP A 58 10.58 -16.63 -10.88
N THR A 59 11.83 -16.21 -10.93
CA THR A 59 12.21 -14.80 -11.12
C THR A 59 12.19 -14.37 -12.58
N HIS A 60 12.13 -15.33 -13.51
CA HIS A 60 12.18 -15.12 -14.96
C HIS A 60 10.90 -15.60 -15.68
N PRO A 61 9.72 -15.01 -15.39
CA PRO A 61 8.52 -15.34 -16.14
C PRO A 61 8.62 -14.81 -17.58
N GLU A 62 8.23 -15.62 -18.56
CA GLU A 62 8.24 -15.23 -19.99
C GLU A 62 7.35 -14.03 -20.28
N ASN A 63 6.23 -13.91 -19.56
CA ASN A 63 5.30 -12.79 -19.65
C ASN A 63 5.23 -12.01 -18.33
N PRO A 64 5.05 -10.68 -18.39
CA PRO A 64 4.93 -9.88 -17.20
C PRO A 64 3.68 -10.29 -16.41
N LEU A 65 3.85 -10.51 -15.11
CA LEU A 65 2.79 -11.02 -14.24
C LEU A 65 2.03 -9.88 -13.54
N PRO A 66 0.70 -10.01 -13.39
CA PRO A 66 -0.08 -9.02 -12.66
C PRO A 66 0.27 -8.99 -11.16
N LEU A 67 0.00 -7.85 -10.53
CA LEU A 67 0.18 -7.63 -9.11
C LEU A 67 -1.16 -7.65 -8.39
N ILE A 68 -1.25 -8.38 -7.27
CA ILE A 68 -2.38 -8.28 -6.37
C ILE A 68 -2.06 -7.35 -5.21
N VAL A 69 -2.88 -6.32 -5.04
CA VAL A 69 -2.75 -5.34 -3.96
C VAL A 69 -3.92 -5.51 -3.00
N ARG A 70 -3.63 -5.73 -1.72
CA ARG A 70 -4.65 -5.90 -0.67
C ARG A 70 -4.50 -4.85 0.41
N ALA A 71 -5.60 -4.24 0.80
CA ALA A 71 -5.68 -3.28 1.90
C ALA A 71 -6.56 -3.84 3.02
N SER A 72 -6.15 -3.63 4.27
CA SER A 72 -6.96 -3.99 5.43
C SER A 72 -6.68 -3.10 6.64
N ASN A 73 -7.63 -3.03 7.57
CA ASN A 73 -7.42 -2.41 8.89
C ASN A 73 -7.19 -3.47 9.98
N SER A 74 -6.66 -3.03 11.13
CA SER A 74 -6.67 -3.80 12.37
C SER A 74 -8.11 -3.96 12.89
N LYS A 75 -8.50 -5.17 13.30
CA LYS A 75 -9.73 -5.37 14.08
C LYS A 75 -9.52 -4.71 15.44
N SER A 76 -10.46 -3.86 15.85
CA SER A 76 -10.45 -3.27 17.19
C SER A 76 -11.62 -3.83 17.98
N THR A 77 -11.36 -4.39 19.16
CA THR A 77 -12.40 -4.73 20.13
C THR A 77 -12.49 -3.61 21.16
N LYS A 78 -13.71 -3.29 21.60
CA LYS A 78 -13.90 -2.38 22.73
C LYS A 78 -13.27 -3.04 23.96
N ARG A 79 -12.33 -2.36 24.60
CA ARG A 79 -11.80 -2.77 25.90
C ARG A 79 -12.62 -2.08 26.98
N ASP A 80 -13.00 -2.82 28.02
CA ASP A 80 -13.69 -2.24 29.17
C ASP A 80 -12.87 -1.09 29.77
N GLY A 81 -13.56 0.02 30.03
CA GLY A 81 -12.94 1.27 30.51
C GLY A 81 -12.31 2.14 29.41
N SER A 82 -12.52 1.87 28.13
CA SER A 82 -12.05 2.74 27.03
C SER A 82 -13.19 3.24 26.14
N ASP A 83 -13.06 4.48 25.67
CA ASP A 83 -13.98 5.10 24.68
C ASP A 83 -13.81 4.51 23.26
N ARG A 84 -13.00 3.47 23.11
CA ARG A 84 -12.72 2.85 21.80
C ARG A 84 -13.94 2.09 21.31
N LYS A 85 -14.46 2.48 20.16
CA LYS A 85 -15.53 1.74 19.48
C LYS A 85 -14.97 0.45 18.88
N ALA A 86 -15.80 -0.61 18.93
CA ALA A 86 -15.49 -1.86 18.26
C ALA A 86 -15.60 -1.65 16.75
N GLU A 87 -14.63 -2.18 16.00
CA GLU A 87 -14.57 -2.02 14.56
C GLU A 87 -14.36 -3.34 13.84
N ALA A 88 -15.18 -3.53 12.81
CA ALA A 88 -15.05 -4.66 11.93
C ALA A 88 -13.78 -4.55 11.08
N LYS A 89 -13.20 -5.72 10.79
CA LYS A 89 -12.06 -5.82 9.90
C LYS A 89 -12.51 -5.67 8.45
N VAL A 90 -12.13 -4.55 7.84
CA VAL A 90 -12.30 -4.28 6.42
C VAL A 90 -11.12 -4.89 5.67
N LYS A 91 -11.40 -5.61 4.58
CA LYS A 91 -10.41 -6.20 3.68
C LYS A 91 -10.91 -6.07 2.24
N PHE A 92 -10.12 -5.47 1.37
CA PHE A 92 -10.41 -5.43 -0.06
C PHE A 92 -9.12 -5.56 -0.86
N SER A 93 -9.25 -5.91 -2.12
CA SER A 93 -8.13 -6.18 -3.00
C SER A 93 -8.45 -5.84 -4.44
N THR A 94 -7.44 -5.43 -5.19
CA THR A 94 -7.48 -5.23 -6.64
C THR A 94 -6.37 -6.03 -7.32
N VAL A 95 -6.57 -6.35 -8.60
CA VAL A 95 -5.56 -6.92 -9.48
C VAL A 95 -5.11 -5.84 -10.46
N VAL A 96 -3.82 -5.58 -10.48
CA VAL A 96 -3.19 -4.58 -11.34
C VAL A 96 -2.48 -5.30 -12.48
N GLN A 97 -2.92 -5.03 -13.70
CA GLN A 97 -2.27 -5.55 -14.91
C GLN A 97 -0.91 -4.88 -15.14
N PRO A 98 0.06 -5.57 -15.75
CA PRO A 98 1.39 -5.02 -16.01
C PRO A 98 1.37 -3.66 -16.72
N ASP A 99 0.53 -3.52 -17.74
CA ASP A 99 0.43 -2.31 -18.57
C ASP A 99 -0.06 -1.09 -17.79
N ALA A 100 -0.74 -1.30 -16.66
CA ALA A 100 -1.33 -0.27 -15.82
C ALA A 100 -0.54 0.01 -14.53
N ILE A 101 0.60 -0.66 -14.30
CA ILE A 101 1.39 -0.54 -13.06
C ILE A 101 1.81 0.91 -12.79
N ASP A 102 2.38 1.59 -13.78
CA ASP A 102 2.89 2.95 -13.58
C ASP A 102 1.76 3.93 -13.22
N ARG A 103 0.64 3.84 -13.94
CA ARG A 103 -0.56 4.65 -13.70
C ARG A 103 -1.15 4.37 -12.32
N PHE A 104 -1.18 3.09 -11.92
CA PHE A 104 -1.66 2.67 -10.61
C PHE A 104 -0.80 3.26 -9.48
N PHE A 105 0.53 3.14 -9.57
CA PHE A 105 1.43 3.62 -8.52
C PHE A 105 1.50 5.15 -8.45
N ALA A 106 1.32 5.86 -9.56
CA ALA A 106 1.18 7.32 -9.55
C ALA A 106 -0.04 7.75 -8.71
N ARG A 107 -1.23 7.20 -8.99
CA ARG A 107 -2.45 7.48 -8.19
C ARG A 107 -2.33 7.02 -6.75
N TYR A 108 -1.74 5.85 -6.54
CA TYR A 108 -1.49 5.32 -5.19
C TYR A 108 -0.62 6.27 -4.35
N ALA A 109 0.42 6.85 -4.93
CA ALA A 109 1.29 7.80 -4.24
C ALA A 109 0.52 9.08 -3.83
N GLU A 110 -0.37 9.58 -4.68
CA GLU A 110 -1.22 10.74 -4.38
C GLU A 110 -2.18 10.45 -3.22
N VAL A 111 -2.88 9.31 -3.27
CA VAL A 111 -3.79 8.87 -2.20
C VAL A 111 -3.04 8.71 -0.88
N CYS A 112 -1.87 8.08 -0.91
CA CYS A 112 -1.04 7.90 0.28
C CYS A 112 -0.56 9.25 0.84
N LYS A 113 -0.12 10.16 0.00
CA LYS A 113 0.35 11.50 0.41
C LYS A 113 -0.77 12.32 1.04
N ALA A 114 -1.99 12.24 0.50
CA ALA A 114 -3.16 12.91 1.07
C ALA A 114 -3.60 12.28 2.40
N GLY A 115 -3.61 10.95 2.49
CA GLY A 115 -4.04 10.21 3.68
C GLY A 115 -3.05 10.25 4.85
N MET A 116 -1.75 10.23 4.59
CA MET A 116 -0.68 10.18 5.60
C MET A 116 -0.15 11.57 6.01
N SER A 117 -0.99 12.60 5.92
CA SER A 117 -0.61 13.99 6.22
C SER A 117 -0.37 14.29 7.70
N ALA A 118 -0.84 13.42 8.61
CA ALA A 118 -0.72 13.59 10.05
C ALA A 118 0.67 13.26 10.63
N MET A 119 1.64 12.88 9.79
CA MET A 119 2.99 12.56 10.24
C MET A 119 3.75 13.82 10.70
N LYS A 120 4.56 13.67 11.76
CA LYS A 120 5.45 14.74 12.22
C LYS A 120 6.36 15.20 11.08
N LYS A 121 6.38 16.50 10.81
CA LYS A 121 7.29 17.08 9.81
C LYS A 121 8.74 16.81 10.19
N ARG A 122 9.56 16.48 9.19
CA ARG A 122 11.01 16.27 9.37
C ARG A 122 11.62 17.48 10.07
N ASP A 123 12.36 17.22 11.15
CA ASP A 123 13.11 18.25 11.83
C ASP A 123 14.24 18.76 10.91
N ARG A 124 14.24 20.07 10.65
CA ARG A 124 15.22 20.76 9.79
C ARG A 124 16.13 21.70 10.60
N THR A 125 16.08 21.65 11.93
CA THR A 125 16.85 22.54 12.81
C THR A 125 18.35 22.44 12.57
N LYS A 126 18.92 21.22 12.44
CA LYS A 126 20.34 21.01 12.11
C LYS A 126 20.70 21.62 10.74
N LYS A 127 19.94 21.31 9.68
CA LYS A 127 20.14 21.91 8.34
C LYS A 127 20.01 23.43 8.32
N LYS A 128 19.10 24.02 9.12
CA LYS A 128 18.98 25.48 9.28
C LYS A 128 20.18 26.07 10.03
N LYS A 129 20.69 25.39 11.06
CA LYS A 129 21.89 25.79 11.82
C LYS A 129 23.14 25.73 10.93
N ASP A 130 23.27 24.70 10.11
CA ASP A 130 24.40 24.54 9.18
C ASP A 130 24.34 25.54 8.04
N LYS A 131 23.15 25.84 7.49
CA LYS A 131 22.97 26.96 6.55
C LYS A 131 23.32 28.31 7.20
N ARG A 132 22.84 28.58 8.42
CA ARG A 132 23.16 29.82 9.16
C ARG A 132 24.65 29.92 9.50
N LYS A 133 25.32 28.81 9.82
CA LYS A 133 26.77 28.77 10.05
C LYS A 133 27.54 29.01 8.75
N LYS A 134 27.14 28.41 7.63
CA LYS A 134 27.74 28.68 6.31
C LYS A 134 27.57 30.14 5.89
N VAL A 135 26.37 30.72 6.09
CA VAL A 135 26.10 32.15 5.83
C VAL A 135 26.86 33.09 6.79
N LYS A 136 27.23 32.62 8.00
CA LYS A 136 28.04 33.38 8.96
C LYS A 136 29.56 33.17 8.80
N ALA A 137 30.00 32.20 7.98
CA ALA A 137 31.39 31.79 7.86
C ALA A 137 32.03 32.11 6.48
N GLY A 138 31.30 32.78 5.59
CA GLY A 138 31.80 33.37 4.33
C GLY A 138 30.98 34.63 4.04
N VAL A 139 31.46 35.64 3.29
CA VAL A 139 31.80 35.54 1.86
C VAL A 139 30.74 34.74 1.10
#